data_AF-A0A938UM02-F1
#
_entry.id   AF-A0A938UM02-F1
#
_cell.length_a   1.000
_cell.length_b   1.000
_cell.length_c   1.000
_cell.angle_alpha   90.00
_cell.angle_beta   90.00
_cell.angle_gamma   90.00
#
_symmetry.space_group_name_H-M   'P 1'
#
loop_
_entity.id
_entity.type
_entity.pdbx_description
1 polymer ?
#
loop_
_entity_poly.entity_id
_entity_poly.type
_entity_poly.pdbx_seq_one_letter_code
_entity_poly.pdbx_strand_id
1 'polypeptide(L)'
;MARIPTAIVTGVSAAELAPRAVERELRGWLERGAKLRCAGEGRSDPERLLRRYPPRHKLELFDTVFYLAHLRSDVNARFFVTWVLPDAKRPTPSSRKSLFARIFYKDASLIWRSASHFARSERENWIGKGDLKWVVENGEKVRCTAEETTNLPFEIQPALDALTRAVARPVRDERAMSRVLRRAPDTRIEPYGDFTAPRRSAQADPRNRIHGGRPIARFAKPNDPESLRFARGYEPDFAGGMLEVDSIASRLYGGEIRKFRVLSANRRIQWQFVAAPRQVWIVPPQALTTELSSFGVRTIDVNADEDLFVPGYEYHFMDEAEDPPALYSQIPPGFAGEISEVDPARADASPWLERLPVLREFRRAIGHPAPRK
;
A
#
# COMPACT_ATOMS: atom_id res chain seq x y z
N MET A 1 14.10 -9.41 21.40
CA MET A 1 13.49 -10.34 20.42
C MET A 1 14.60 -10.89 19.53
N ALA A 2 14.34 -11.74 18.53
CA ALA A 2 15.35 -12.05 17.51
C ALA A 2 15.23 -11.03 16.37
N ARG A 3 16.31 -10.83 15.60
CA ARG A 3 16.23 -10.04 14.35
C ARG A 3 15.26 -10.74 13.40
N ILE A 4 14.33 -9.97 12.82
CA ILE A 4 13.37 -10.52 11.84
C ILE A 4 14.15 -10.95 10.59
N PRO A 5 13.95 -12.18 10.09
CA PRO A 5 14.59 -12.63 8.86
C PRO A 5 14.25 -11.74 7.67
N THR A 6 15.14 -11.71 6.69
CA THR A 6 14.92 -10.98 5.44
C THR A 6 14.95 -11.94 4.26
N ALA A 7 14.14 -11.71 3.24
CA ALA A 7 14.18 -12.48 2.00
C ALA A 7 13.83 -11.61 0.79
N ILE A 8 14.47 -11.91 -0.34
CA ILE A 8 14.14 -11.36 -1.65
C ILE A 8 13.33 -12.43 -2.38
N VAL A 9 12.09 -12.12 -2.74
CA VAL A 9 11.15 -13.08 -3.37
C VAL A 9 10.63 -12.46 -4.65
N THR A 10 10.69 -13.15 -5.77
CA THR A 10 10.11 -12.74 -7.06
C THR A 10 8.97 -13.66 -7.46
N GLY A 11 8.05 -13.17 -8.28
CA GLY A 11 7.09 -14.02 -8.98
C GLY A 11 6.02 -14.67 -8.09
N VAL A 12 5.51 -13.96 -7.07
CA VAL A 12 4.31 -14.43 -6.37
C VAL A 12 3.15 -14.43 -7.37
N SER A 13 2.51 -15.58 -7.52
CA SER A 13 1.32 -15.77 -8.33
C SER A 13 0.17 -16.30 -7.46
N ALA A 14 -1.05 -16.18 -7.98
CA ALA A 14 -2.17 -16.88 -7.36
C ALA A 14 -2.02 -18.39 -7.57
N ALA A 15 -2.30 -19.16 -6.52
CA ALA A 15 -2.28 -20.61 -6.61
C ALA A 15 -3.27 -21.09 -7.69
N GLU A 16 -2.85 -22.07 -8.49
CA GLU A 16 -3.66 -22.71 -9.53
C GLU A 16 -4.66 -23.70 -8.92
N LEU A 17 -5.52 -23.20 -8.03
CA LEU A 17 -6.55 -23.97 -7.35
C LEU A 17 -7.92 -23.52 -7.82
N ALA A 18 -8.80 -24.48 -8.06
CA ALA A 18 -10.20 -24.19 -8.28
C ALA A 18 -10.80 -23.49 -7.04
N PRO A 19 -11.74 -22.54 -7.20
CA PRO A 19 -12.30 -21.81 -6.06
C PRO A 19 -12.86 -22.68 -4.93
N ARG A 20 -13.45 -23.83 -5.26
CA ARG A 20 -13.94 -24.79 -4.26
C ARG A 20 -12.82 -25.41 -3.44
N ALA A 21 -11.64 -25.63 -4.03
CA ALA A 21 -10.48 -26.15 -3.33
C ALA A 21 -9.91 -25.09 -2.37
N VAL A 22 -9.84 -23.82 -2.81
CA VAL A 22 -9.45 -22.69 -1.96
C VAL A 22 -10.38 -22.55 -0.75
N GLU A 23 -11.70 -22.60 -0.97
CA GLU A 23 -12.68 -22.55 0.12
C GLU A 23 -12.55 -23.74 1.07
N ARG A 24 -12.36 -24.95 0.54
CA ARG A 24 -12.15 -26.16 1.34
C ARG A 24 -10.89 -26.04 2.20
N GLU A 25 -9.80 -25.50 1.66
CA GLU A 25 -8.56 -25.30 2.42
C GLU A 25 -8.77 -24.36 3.61
N LEU A 26 -9.42 -23.21 3.39
CA LEU A 26 -9.76 -22.27 4.48
C LEU A 26 -10.65 -22.94 5.53
N ARG A 27 -11.71 -23.65 5.10
CA ARG A 27 -12.61 -24.36 6.02
C ARG A 27 -11.89 -25.44 6.83
N GLY A 28 -10.94 -26.15 6.21
CA GLY A 28 -10.11 -27.12 6.91
C GLY A 28 -9.28 -26.51 8.05
N TRP A 29 -8.85 -25.25 7.93
CA TRP A 29 -8.22 -24.55 9.06
C TRP A 29 -9.19 -24.34 10.22
N LEU A 30 -10.44 -23.99 9.93
CA LEU A 30 -11.50 -23.77 10.93
C LEU A 30 -11.90 -25.08 11.62
N GLU A 31 -12.05 -26.16 10.85
CA GLU A 31 -12.32 -27.51 11.36
C GLU A 31 -11.22 -27.99 12.31
N ARG A 32 -9.96 -27.61 12.06
CA ARG A 32 -8.82 -27.86 12.96
C ARG A 32 -8.70 -26.86 14.12
N GLY A 33 -9.68 -25.98 14.29
CA GLY A 33 -9.80 -25.07 15.43
C GLY A 33 -9.26 -23.65 15.24
N ALA A 34 -8.82 -23.26 14.03
CA ALA A 34 -8.44 -21.87 13.78
C ALA A 34 -9.64 -20.93 13.96
N LYS A 35 -9.40 -19.71 14.46
CA LYS A 35 -10.47 -18.75 14.78
C LYS A 35 -10.65 -17.72 13.66
N LEU A 36 -11.90 -17.45 13.26
CA LEU A 36 -12.22 -16.27 12.44
C LEU A 36 -12.17 -15.01 13.31
N ARG A 37 -11.40 -14.02 12.89
CA ARG A 37 -11.26 -12.72 13.55
C ARG A 37 -11.77 -11.63 12.60
N CYS A 38 -13.01 -11.21 12.84
CA CYS A 38 -13.67 -10.16 12.07
C CYS A 38 -13.76 -8.87 12.89
N ALA A 39 -13.80 -7.74 12.19
CA ALA A 39 -14.12 -6.44 12.73
C ALA A 39 -15.43 -5.93 12.10
N GLY A 40 -15.80 -4.68 12.37
CA GLY A 40 -17.04 -4.11 11.85
C GLY A 40 -18.29 -4.88 12.29
N GLU A 41 -19.34 -4.81 11.48
CA GLU A 41 -20.60 -5.52 11.72
C GLU A 41 -20.42 -7.05 11.67
N GLY A 42 -19.48 -7.55 10.86
CA GLY A 42 -19.19 -8.99 10.72
C GLY A 42 -18.58 -9.64 11.96
N ARG A 43 -18.20 -8.85 12.98
CA ARG A 43 -17.72 -9.36 14.27
C ARG A 43 -18.77 -10.22 15.00
N SER A 44 -20.05 -9.90 14.87
CA SER A 44 -21.13 -10.61 15.56
C SER A 44 -21.46 -11.96 14.93
N ASP A 45 -21.21 -12.12 13.63
CA ASP A 45 -21.41 -13.37 12.90
C ASP A 45 -20.31 -13.59 11.83
N PRO A 46 -19.11 -14.01 12.26
CA PRO A 46 -17.97 -14.24 11.37
C PRO A 46 -18.23 -15.29 10.28
N GLU A 47 -19.04 -16.31 10.58
CA GLU A 47 -19.36 -17.36 9.62
C GLU A 47 -20.26 -16.87 8.51
N ARG A 48 -21.26 -16.03 8.83
CA ARG A 48 -22.07 -15.37 7.80
C ARG A 48 -21.23 -14.45 6.93
N LEU A 49 -20.24 -13.77 7.51
CA LEU A 49 -19.29 -12.97 6.74
C LEU A 49 -18.50 -13.85 5.76
N LEU A 50 -18.01 -15.01 6.21
CA LEU A 50 -17.33 -15.98 5.35
C LEU A 50 -18.24 -16.55 4.26
N ARG A 51 -19.49 -16.89 4.57
CA ARG A 51 -20.49 -17.35 3.57
C ARG A 51 -20.80 -16.27 2.53
N ARG A 52 -20.80 -14.99 2.93
CA ARG A 52 -21.02 -13.84 2.05
C ARG A 52 -19.81 -13.60 1.12
N TYR A 53 -18.61 -13.79 1.64
CA TYR A 53 -17.35 -13.56 0.97
C TYR A 53 -16.49 -14.83 0.95
N PRO A 54 -16.95 -15.89 0.26
CA PRO A 54 -16.20 -17.13 0.18
C PRO A 54 -14.91 -16.87 -0.61
N PRO A 55 -13.76 -17.40 -0.15
CA PRO A 55 -12.51 -17.20 -0.85
C PRO A 55 -12.53 -17.93 -2.20
N ARG A 56 -11.95 -17.28 -3.20
CA ARG A 56 -11.84 -17.74 -4.59
C ARG A 56 -10.40 -17.91 -5.03
N HIS A 57 -9.49 -17.15 -4.44
CA HIS A 57 -8.07 -17.13 -4.78
C HIS A 57 -7.22 -17.30 -3.52
N LYS A 58 -6.03 -17.86 -3.70
CA LYS A 58 -5.04 -18.05 -2.64
C LYS A 58 -3.71 -17.45 -3.09
N LEU A 59 -3.12 -16.60 -2.26
CA LEU A 59 -1.73 -16.16 -2.39
C LEU A 59 -0.94 -16.64 -1.17
N GLU A 60 0.36 -16.87 -1.34
CA GLU A 60 1.26 -17.14 -0.23
C GLU A 60 2.46 -16.19 -0.32
N LEU A 61 2.88 -15.66 0.82
CA LEU A 61 4.12 -14.92 0.96
C LEU A 61 4.73 -15.19 2.33
N PHE A 62 5.97 -15.69 2.34
CA PHE A 62 6.66 -16.16 3.54
C PHE A 62 5.83 -17.23 4.29
N ASP A 63 5.51 -16.98 5.56
CA ASP A 63 4.64 -17.78 6.40
C ASP A 63 3.19 -17.27 6.44
N THR A 64 2.80 -16.32 5.57
CA THR A 64 1.44 -15.78 5.52
C THR A 64 0.69 -16.30 4.30
N VAL A 65 -0.56 -16.72 4.51
CA VAL A 65 -1.49 -17.12 3.44
C VAL A 65 -2.63 -16.09 3.35
N PHE A 66 -2.96 -15.69 2.14
CA PHE A 66 -4.06 -14.77 1.84
C PHE A 66 -5.13 -15.50 1.05
N TYR A 67 -6.34 -15.60 1.60
CA TYR A 67 -7.49 -16.12 0.89
C TYR A 67 -8.39 -14.97 0.46
N LEU A 68 -8.48 -14.70 -0.84
CA LEU A 68 -9.20 -13.55 -1.38
C LEU A 68 -10.54 -14.00 -1.95
N ALA A 69 -11.60 -13.29 -1.59
CA ALA A 69 -12.88 -13.41 -2.27
C ALA A 69 -12.79 -12.87 -3.71
N HIS A 70 -13.89 -12.93 -4.46
CA HIS A 70 -13.98 -12.28 -5.77
C HIS A 70 -13.80 -10.75 -5.66
N LEU A 71 -13.21 -10.14 -6.68
CA LEU A 71 -13.04 -8.68 -6.77
C LEU A 71 -14.40 -7.95 -6.69
N ARG A 72 -14.43 -6.89 -5.90
CA ARG A 72 -15.59 -6.02 -5.68
C ARG A 72 -15.21 -4.56 -5.90
N SER A 73 -16.22 -3.71 -5.94
CA SER A 73 -16.03 -2.27 -5.95
C SER A 73 -17.14 -1.56 -5.19
N ASP A 74 -16.84 -0.36 -4.72
CA ASP A 74 -17.83 0.62 -4.30
C ASP A 74 -17.54 1.95 -5.00
N VAL A 75 -18.16 3.04 -4.54
CA VAL A 75 -17.93 4.39 -5.08
C VAL A 75 -16.49 4.90 -4.90
N ASN A 76 -15.74 4.38 -3.92
CA ASN A 76 -14.42 4.90 -3.55
C ASN A 76 -13.29 4.04 -4.14
N ALA A 77 -13.45 2.72 -4.18
CA ALA A 77 -12.34 1.83 -4.53
C ALA A 77 -12.78 0.49 -5.12
N ARG A 78 -11.84 -0.17 -5.81
CA ARG A 78 -11.87 -1.60 -6.07
C ARG A 78 -11.18 -2.33 -4.93
N PHE A 79 -11.72 -3.47 -4.51
CA PHE A 79 -11.22 -4.18 -3.35
C PHE A 79 -11.52 -5.68 -3.35
N PHE A 80 -10.74 -6.42 -2.55
CA PHE A 80 -10.99 -7.79 -2.15
C PHE A 80 -11.35 -7.82 -0.66
N VAL A 81 -12.35 -8.63 -0.31
CA VAL A 81 -12.46 -9.13 1.06
C VAL A 81 -11.50 -10.29 1.20
N THR A 82 -10.57 -10.20 2.15
CA THR A 82 -9.46 -11.14 2.29
C THR A 82 -9.46 -11.74 3.68
N TRP A 83 -9.10 -13.02 3.78
CA TRP A 83 -8.81 -13.71 5.04
C TRP A 83 -7.30 -13.93 5.14
N VAL A 84 -6.66 -13.20 6.04
CA VAL A 84 -5.21 -13.27 6.27
C VAL A 84 -4.93 -14.30 7.35
N LEU A 85 -4.16 -15.33 7.02
CA LEU A 85 -3.67 -16.33 7.96
C LEU A 85 -2.15 -16.13 8.15
N PRO A 86 -1.73 -15.36 9.15
CA PRO A 86 -0.31 -15.24 9.49
C PRO A 86 0.22 -16.54 10.10
N ASP A 87 1.54 -16.69 10.07
CA ASP A 87 2.27 -17.81 10.65
C ASP A 87 1.84 -19.20 10.13
N ALA A 88 1.14 -19.33 9.02
CA ALA A 88 0.58 -20.58 8.49
C ALA A 88 1.57 -21.75 8.44
N LYS A 89 2.85 -21.47 8.17
CA LYS A 89 3.94 -22.47 8.08
C LYS A 89 4.64 -22.76 9.41
N ARG A 90 4.36 -21.98 10.48
CA ARG A 90 4.98 -22.20 11.80
C ARG A 90 4.33 -23.41 12.50
N PRO A 91 5.13 -24.25 13.20
CA PRO A 91 4.67 -25.45 13.89
C PRO A 91 3.91 -25.12 15.18
N THR A 92 2.81 -24.39 15.07
CA THR A 92 1.90 -24.13 16.18
C THR A 92 0.57 -24.82 15.91
N PRO A 93 -0.11 -25.37 16.94
CA PRO A 93 -1.42 -25.99 16.77
C PRO A 93 -2.40 -25.07 16.03
N SER A 94 -3.22 -25.65 15.15
CA SER A 94 -4.23 -24.90 14.38
C SER A 94 -5.20 -24.13 15.28
N SER A 95 -5.49 -24.65 16.49
CA SER A 95 -6.31 -24.00 17.52
C SER A 95 -5.78 -22.65 18.03
N ARG A 96 -4.48 -22.36 17.79
CA ARG A 96 -3.84 -21.08 18.11
C ARG A 96 -3.74 -20.15 16.90
N LYS A 97 -4.10 -20.60 15.70
CA LYS A 97 -4.11 -19.79 14.49
C LYS A 97 -5.37 -18.93 14.43
N SER A 98 -5.30 -17.83 13.68
CA SER A 98 -6.44 -16.96 13.42
C SER A 98 -6.44 -16.50 11.97
N LEU A 99 -7.62 -16.48 11.37
CA LEU A 99 -7.91 -15.95 10.04
C LEU A 99 -8.55 -14.58 10.21
N PHE A 100 -7.87 -13.53 9.75
CA PHE A 100 -8.31 -12.15 9.94
C PHE A 100 -9.00 -11.62 8.70
N ALA A 101 -10.26 -11.18 8.84
CA ALA A 101 -10.97 -10.51 7.77
C ALA A 101 -10.38 -9.11 7.52
N ARG A 102 -10.00 -8.81 6.29
CA ARG A 102 -9.39 -7.54 5.86
C ARG A 102 -9.98 -7.08 4.54
N ILE A 103 -9.85 -5.79 4.26
CA ILE A 103 -10.11 -5.21 2.95
C ILE A 103 -8.78 -4.87 2.31
N PHE A 104 -8.45 -5.55 1.22
CA PHE A 104 -7.35 -5.15 0.35
C PHE A 104 -7.92 -4.28 -0.76
N TYR A 105 -7.51 -3.03 -0.86
CA TYR A 105 -8.06 -2.06 -1.81
C TYR A 105 -6.96 -1.41 -2.63
N LYS A 106 -7.33 -0.85 -3.77
CA LYS A 106 -6.44 -0.09 -4.65
C LYS A 106 -7.03 1.29 -4.90
N ASP A 107 -6.22 2.31 -4.70
CA ASP A 107 -6.56 3.72 -4.94
C ASP A 107 -5.80 4.29 -6.16
N ALA A 108 -5.84 5.61 -6.33
CA ALA A 108 -5.21 6.33 -7.44
C ALA A 108 -3.66 6.27 -7.43
N SER A 109 -3.03 5.93 -6.30
CA SER A 109 -1.58 5.68 -6.23
C SER A 109 -1.19 4.37 -6.93
N LEU A 110 -2.17 3.58 -7.36
CA LEU A 110 -2.04 2.29 -8.03
C LEU A 110 -1.42 1.20 -7.14
N ILE A 111 -1.37 1.39 -5.83
CA ILE A 111 -0.83 0.43 -4.88
C ILE A 111 -1.97 -0.27 -4.16
N TRP A 112 -1.86 -1.60 -4.04
CA TRP A 112 -2.74 -2.36 -3.16
C TRP A 112 -2.35 -2.12 -1.71
N ARG A 113 -3.35 -1.77 -0.90
CA ARG A 113 -3.23 -1.43 0.50
C ARG A 113 -4.19 -2.27 1.33
N SER A 114 -3.93 -2.35 2.63
CA SER A 114 -4.79 -3.02 3.61
C SER A 114 -5.47 -1.98 4.49
N ALA A 115 -6.79 -1.87 4.39
CA ALA A 115 -7.53 -0.88 5.15
C ALA A 115 -7.52 -1.21 6.64
N SER A 116 -7.07 -0.27 7.47
CA SER A 116 -7.08 -0.38 8.92
C SER A 116 -8.48 -0.11 9.52
N HIS A 117 -9.19 0.88 8.97
CA HIS A 117 -10.53 1.35 9.36
C HIS A 117 -11.10 2.31 8.30
N PHE A 118 -12.31 2.82 8.50
CA PHE A 118 -12.92 3.80 7.58
C PHE A 118 -13.77 4.83 8.33
N ALA A 119 -13.98 6.00 7.74
CA ALA A 119 -15.02 6.96 8.14
C ALA A 119 -15.90 7.29 6.94
N ARG A 120 -17.21 7.34 7.19
CA ARG A 120 -18.24 7.73 6.24
C ARG A 120 -19.30 8.52 7.00
N SER A 121 -19.43 9.80 6.73
CA SER A 121 -20.42 10.72 7.29
C SER A 121 -20.80 11.76 6.24
N GLU A 122 -21.59 12.77 6.61
CA GLU A 122 -21.83 13.95 5.77
C GLU A 122 -20.56 14.79 5.55
N ARG A 123 -19.55 14.65 6.43
CA ARG A 123 -18.33 15.47 6.42
C ARG A 123 -17.09 14.70 5.97
N GLU A 124 -17.08 13.39 6.15
CA GLU A 124 -15.89 12.55 5.95
C GLU A 124 -16.20 11.35 5.07
N ASN A 125 -15.31 11.05 4.12
CA ASN A 125 -15.36 9.83 3.32
C ASN A 125 -13.94 9.34 3.00
N TRP A 126 -13.39 8.48 3.86
CA TRP A 126 -12.06 7.91 3.66
C TRP A 126 -11.94 6.48 4.18
N ILE A 127 -10.91 5.79 3.70
CA ILE A 127 -10.57 4.42 4.06
C ILE A 127 -9.07 4.31 4.33
N GLY A 128 -8.70 3.58 5.36
CA GLY A 128 -7.36 3.03 5.48
C GLY A 128 -6.28 4.02 5.92
N LYS A 129 -6.51 4.84 6.95
CA LYS A 129 -5.42 5.62 7.57
C LYS A 129 -4.34 4.71 8.14
N GLY A 130 -3.08 4.97 7.78
CA GLY A 130 -1.91 4.26 8.27
C GLY A 130 -1.50 4.67 9.68
N ASP A 131 -0.33 4.23 10.15
CA ASP A 131 0.27 4.67 11.42
C ASP A 131 0.48 6.19 11.44
N LEU A 132 0.86 6.74 12.58
CA LEU A 132 1.11 8.18 12.69
C LEU A 132 2.59 8.49 12.63
N LYS A 133 2.92 9.63 12.01
CA LYS A 133 4.22 10.25 12.12
C LYS A 133 4.09 11.73 12.43
N TRP A 134 5.18 12.28 12.95
CA TRP A 134 5.30 13.71 13.16
C TRP A 134 5.89 14.34 11.91
N VAL A 135 5.21 15.35 11.39
CA VAL A 135 5.69 16.21 10.30
C VAL A 135 5.75 17.64 10.80
N VAL A 136 6.54 18.47 10.12
CA VAL A 136 6.59 19.91 10.39
C VAL A 136 5.80 20.60 9.29
N GLU A 137 4.63 21.14 9.65
CA GLU A 137 3.77 21.91 8.75
C GLU A 137 3.70 23.34 9.28
N ASN A 138 3.97 24.33 8.43
CA ASN A 138 3.98 25.76 8.81
C ASN A 138 4.83 26.09 10.05
N GLY A 139 5.92 25.34 10.27
CA GLY A 139 6.80 25.50 11.42
C GLY A 139 6.33 24.79 12.70
N GLU A 140 5.17 24.15 12.68
CA GLU A 140 4.59 23.41 13.80
C GLU A 140 4.72 21.90 13.63
N LYS A 141 4.91 21.18 14.74
CA LYS A 141 4.91 19.71 14.72
C LYS A 141 3.49 19.19 14.81
N VAL A 142 2.98 18.65 13.71
CA VAL A 142 1.65 18.05 13.63
C VAL A 142 1.75 16.55 13.41
N ARG A 143 0.69 15.81 13.76
CA ARG A 143 0.59 14.38 13.47
C ARG A 143 -0.16 14.19 12.16
N CYS A 144 0.49 13.56 11.19
CA CYS A 144 -0.17 13.11 9.97
C CYS A 144 -0.27 11.57 9.95
N THR A 145 -1.14 11.07 9.09
CA THR A 145 -1.22 9.63 8.80
C THR A 145 -0.13 9.26 7.79
N ALA A 146 0.66 8.25 8.12
CA ALA A 146 1.65 7.61 7.26
C ALA A 146 0.94 6.52 6.45
N GLU A 147 0.22 6.89 5.40
CA GLU A 147 -0.59 5.95 4.61
C GLU A 147 0.23 4.78 4.04
N GLU A 148 1.51 5.00 3.75
CA GLU A 148 2.44 4.01 3.21
C GLU A 148 2.56 2.77 4.10
N THR A 149 2.26 2.90 5.38
CA THR A 149 2.27 1.79 6.34
C THR A 149 1.15 0.77 6.09
N THR A 150 0.16 1.12 5.26
CA THR A 150 -0.90 0.23 4.80
C THR A 150 -0.56 -0.48 3.50
N ASN A 151 0.55 -0.13 2.84
CA ASN A 151 0.96 -0.76 1.58
C ASN A 151 1.15 -2.27 1.79
N LEU A 152 0.48 -3.06 0.96
CA LEU A 152 0.76 -4.49 0.89
C LEU A 152 2.17 -4.72 0.33
N PRO A 153 2.82 -5.84 0.70
CA PRO A 153 4.15 -6.18 0.22
C PRO A 153 4.23 -6.12 -1.31
N PHE A 154 5.27 -5.48 -1.85
CA PHE A 154 5.45 -5.35 -3.30
C PHE A 154 5.46 -6.70 -4.01
N GLU A 155 5.89 -7.75 -3.34
CA GLU A 155 5.86 -9.14 -3.80
C GLU A 155 4.47 -9.61 -4.24
N ILE A 156 3.39 -9.19 -3.57
CA ILE A 156 2.04 -9.66 -3.92
C ILE A 156 1.28 -8.71 -4.86
N GLN A 157 1.81 -7.51 -5.12
CA GLN A 157 1.15 -6.52 -5.98
C GLN A 157 0.84 -7.07 -7.39
N PRO A 158 1.79 -7.75 -8.09
CA PRO A 158 1.53 -8.28 -9.43
C PRO A 158 0.41 -9.34 -9.45
N ALA A 159 0.34 -10.20 -8.43
CA ALA A 159 -0.71 -11.21 -8.31
C ALA A 159 -2.09 -10.57 -8.16
N LEU A 160 -2.21 -9.54 -7.32
CA LEU A 160 -3.47 -8.80 -7.12
C LEU A 160 -3.89 -8.05 -8.39
N ASP A 161 -2.92 -7.49 -9.12
CA ASP A 161 -3.15 -6.84 -10.39
C ASP A 161 -3.59 -7.83 -11.47
N ALA A 162 -2.97 -9.02 -11.56
CA ALA A 162 -3.39 -10.10 -12.45
C ALA A 162 -4.83 -10.58 -12.15
N LEU A 163 -5.16 -10.80 -10.87
CA LEU A 163 -6.52 -11.16 -10.46
C LEU A 163 -7.54 -10.09 -10.83
N THR A 164 -7.14 -8.81 -10.81
CA THR A 164 -8.02 -7.70 -11.19
C THR A 164 -8.24 -7.63 -12.70
N ARG A 165 -7.19 -7.84 -13.50
CA ARG A 165 -7.28 -7.88 -14.97
C ARG A 165 -8.18 -9.02 -15.46
N ALA A 166 -8.21 -10.15 -14.73
CA ALA A 166 -9.06 -11.29 -15.06
C ALA A 166 -10.57 -11.01 -14.85
N VAL A 167 -10.94 -9.92 -14.18
CA VAL A 167 -12.34 -9.58 -13.87
C VAL A 167 -12.81 -8.42 -14.77
N ALA A 168 -13.67 -8.73 -15.74
CA ALA A 168 -14.23 -7.73 -16.64
C ALA A 168 -15.09 -6.67 -15.92
N ARG A 169 -15.91 -7.10 -14.95
CA ARG A 169 -16.78 -6.20 -14.17
C ARG A 169 -16.82 -6.61 -12.69
N PRO A 170 -16.21 -5.82 -11.79
CA PRO A 170 -16.28 -6.07 -10.36
C PRO A 170 -17.72 -6.04 -9.83
N VAL A 171 -17.99 -6.84 -8.80
CA VAL A 171 -19.30 -6.84 -8.14
C VAL A 171 -19.42 -5.61 -7.25
N ARG A 172 -20.45 -4.78 -7.45
CA ARG A 172 -20.69 -3.61 -6.59
C ARG A 172 -21.15 -4.03 -5.20
N ASP A 173 -20.50 -3.54 -4.15
CA ASP A 173 -20.82 -3.88 -2.75
C ASP A 173 -20.54 -2.72 -1.77
N GLU A 174 -21.49 -1.80 -1.68
CA GLU A 174 -21.40 -0.59 -0.82
C GLU A 174 -21.31 -0.92 0.68
N ARG A 175 -21.70 -2.14 1.09
CA ARG A 175 -21.76 -2.55 2.50
C ARG A 175 -20.55 -3.37 2.95
N ALA A 176 -19.63 -3.70 2.04
CA ALA A 176 -18.48 -4.53 2.40
C ALA A 176 -17.59 -3.87 3.46
N MET A 177 -17.38 -2.55 3.35
CA MET A 177 -16.54 -1.79 4.27
C MET A 177 -17.06 -1.87 5.71
N SER A 178 -18.34 -1.54 5.96
CA SER A 178 -18.90 -1.58 7.32
C SER A 178 -18.97 -2.99 7.91
N ARG A 179 -19.11 -4.01 7.06
CA ARG A 179 -19.11 -5.42 7.47
C ARG A 179 -17.75 -5.93 7.91
N VAL A 180 -16.66 -5.45 7.30
CA VAL A 180 -15.31 -6.00 7.51
C VAL A 180 -14.46 -5.07 8.40
N LEU A 181 -14.64 -3.76 8.29
CA LEU A 181 -13.80 -2.75 8.93
C LEU A 181 -14.54 -2.07 10.09
N ARG A 182 -13.77 -1.56 11.07
CA ARG A 182 -14.30 -0.66 12.10
C ARG A 182 -14.61 0.69 11.47
N ARG A 183 -15.79 1.23 11.76
CA ARG A 183 -16.11 2.64 11.51
C ARG A 183 -15.45 3.49 12.60
N ALA A 184 -14.66 4.46 12.19
CA ALA A 184 -14.08 5.46 13.05
C ALA A 184 -14.97 6.71 13.11
N PRO A 185 -14.88 7.49 14.21
CA PRO A 185 -15.43 8.85 14.22
C PRO A 185 -14.62 9.74 13.28
N ASP A 186 -15.28 10.77 12.75
CA ASP A 186 -14.74 11.70 11.76
C ASP A 186 -13.37 12.30 12.17
N THR A 187 -13.20 12.60 13.46
CA THR A 187 -11.98 13.22 14.02
C THR A 187 -10.80 12.27 14.22
N ARG A 188 -10.99 10.95 14.01
CA ARG A 188 -9.92 9.98 14.29
C ARG A 188 -8.99 9.85 13.10
N ILE A 189 -7.72 10.18 13.32
CA ILE A 189 -6.62 9.90 12.38
C ILE A 189 -5.82 8.65 12.76
N GLU A 190 -5.84 8.26 14.05
CA GLU A 190 -4.99 7.18 14.55
C GLU A 190 -5.58 5.80 14.23
N PRO A 191 -4.81 4.84 13.72
CA PRO A 191 -5.28 3.47 13.56
C PRO A 191 -5.50 2.78 14.92
N TYR A 192 -6.17 1.63 14.89
CA TYR A 192 -6.43 0.86 16.11
C TYR A 192 -5.20 0.05 16.56
N GLY A 193 -5.18 -0.33 17.84
CA GLY A 193 -4.03 -0.98 18.46
C GLY A 193 -3.59 -2.29 17.81
N ASP A 194 -4.49 -3.06 17.21
CA ASP A 194 -4.15 -4.30 16.48
C ASP A 194 -3.44 -4.07 15.14
N PHE A 195 -3.49 -2.83 14.60
CA PHE A 195 -2.67 -2.42 13.47
C PHE A 195 -1.27 -1.96 13.93
N THR A 196 -1.19 -1.16 14.99
CA THR A 196 0.07 -0.52 15.43
C THR A 196 0.92 -1.38 16.36
N ALA A 197 0.31 -2.21 17.22
CA ALA A 197 1.04 -2.98 18.22
C ALA A 197 2.09 -3.94 17.62
N PRO A 198 1.81 -4.70 16.54
CA PRO A 198 2.83 -5.54 15.91
C PRO A 198 4.02 -4.73 15.39
N ARG A 199 3.75 -3.54 14.84
CA ARG A 199 4.74 -2.62 14.28
C ARG A 199 5.63 -2.04 15.38
N ARG A 200 5.01 -1.54 16.45
CA ARG A 200 5.72 -1.05 17.66
C ARG A 200 6.58 -2.15 18.28
N SER A 201 6.05 -3.37 18.39
CA SER A 201 6.80 -4.52 18.91
C SER A 201 8.01 -4.86 18.03
N ALA A 202 7.84 -4.87 16.70
CA ALA A 202 8.91 -5.17 15.76
C ALA A 202 10.00 -4.08 15.79
N GLN A 203 9.62 -2.81 15.87
CA GLN A 203 10.52 -1.65 15.91
C GLN A 203 11.17 -1.41 17.28
N ALA A 204 10.65 -2.01 18.35
CA ALA A 204 11.26 -1.93 19.68
C ALA A 204 12.65 -2.58 19.70
N ASP A 205 12.91 -3.59 18.87
CA ASP A 205 14.25 -4.16 18.70
C ASP A 205 15.09 -3.33 17.71
N PRO A 206 16.16 -2.65 18.15
CA PRO A 206 16.95 -1.78 17.27
C PRO A 206 17.55 -2.49 16.06
N ARG A 207 17.76 -3.81 16.13
CA ARG A 207 18.34 -4.60 15.03
C ARG A 207 17.39 -4.76 13.85
N ASN A 208 16.10 -4.54 14.05
CA ASN A 208 15.11 -4.56 12.98
C ASN A 208 15.00 -3.22 12.24
N ARG A 209 15.46 -2.12 12.84
CA ARG A 209 15.30 -0.78 12.26
C ARG A 209 16.17 -0.60 11.03
N ILE A 210 15.55 -0.27 9.91
CA ILE A 210 16.27 0.09 8.69
C ILE A 210 17.02 1.40 8.92
N HIS A 211 18.30 1.43 8.55
CA HIS A 211 19.20 2.55 8.78
C HIS A 211 19.18 3.09 10.24
N GLY A 212 18.96 2.20 11.21
CA GLY A 212 18.86 2.56 12.63
C GLY A 212 17.61 3.38 12.98
N GLY A 213 16.61 3.43 12.09
CA GLY A 213 15.40 4.24 12.22
C GLY A 213 15.55 5.65 11.67
N ARG A 214 16.72 6.02 11.13
CA ARG A 214 16.94 7.32 10.49
C ARG A 214 16.45 7.29 9.03
N PRO A 215 16.07 8.43 8.45
CA PRO A 215 15.67 8.50 7.04
C PRO A 215 16.77 7.99 6.10
N ILE A 216 16.37 7.24 5.07
CA ILE A 216 17.26 6.74 4.02
C ILE A 216 17.32 7.66 2.79
N ALA A 217 16.37 8.56 2.66
CA ALA A 217 16.27 9.54 1.59
C ALA A 217 15.70 10.83 2.19
N ARG A 218 16.31 11.96 1.85
CA ARG A 218 15.91 13.28 2.35
C ARG A 218 16.23 14.37 1.33
N PHE A 219 15.48 15.45 1.35
CA PHE A 219 15.81 16.68 0.64
C PHE A 219 16.74 17.52 1.50
N ALA A 220 17.86 17.98 0.94
CA ALA A 220 18.77 18.86 1.67
C ALA A 220 18.25 20.31 1.78
N LYS A 221 17.27 20.68 0.93
CA LYS A 221 16.60 21.97 0.94
C LYS A 221 15.09 21.75 0.76
N PRO A 222 14.24 22.44 1.54
CA PRO A 222 12.79 22.39 1.34
C PRO A 222 12.42 22.83 -0.07
N ASN A 223 11.44 22.14 -0.67
CA ASN A 223 10.91 22.47 -2.00
C ASN A 223 11.96 22.50 -3.15
N ASP A 224 13.08 21.78 -3.00
CA ASP A 224 14.10 21.63 -4.04
C ASP A 224 14.29 20.14 -4.39
N PRO A 225 13.69 19.65 -5.49
CA PRO A 225 13.74 18.24 -5.86
C PRO A 225 15.16 17.76 -6.22
N GLU A 226 16.04 18.66 -6.65
CA GLU A 226 17.43 18.32 -7.01
C GLU A 226 18.34 18.18 -5.77
N SER A 227 17.83 18.60 -4.61
CA SER A 227 18.50 18.45 -3.31
C SER A 227 18.36 17.05 -2.70
N LEU A 228 17.63 16.13 -3.34
CA LEU A 228 17.45 14.75 -2.88
C LEU A 228 18.79 14.04 -2.65
N ARG A 229 18.96 13.42 -1.48
CA ARG A 229 20.13 12.61 -1.12
C ARG A 229 19.70 11.29 -0.49
N PHE A 230 20.35 10.20 -0.91
CA PHE A 230 20.21 8.90 -0.28
C PHE A 230 21.32 8.67 0.76
N ALA A 231 20.97 7.96 1.84
CA ALA A 231 21.96 7.34 2.70
C ALA A 231 22.70 6.26 1.90
N ARG A 232 24.03 6.23 2.00
CA ARG A 232 24.88 5.32 1.22
C ARG A 232 24.38 3.87 1.24
N GLY A 233 24.24 3.29 0.06
CA GLY A 233 23.77 1.94 -0.19
C GLY A 233 22.24 1.79 -0.24
N TYR A 234 21.46 2.82 0.11
CA TYR A 234 19.99 2.76 0.05
C TYR A 234 19.42 3.29 -1.26
N GLU A 235 20.25 3.95 -2.09
CA GLU A 235 19.91 4.29 -3.47
C GLU A 235 19.41 3.06 -4.26
N PRO A 236 18.45 3.23 -5.18
CA PRO A 236 18.02 2.16 -6.07
C PRO A 236 19.16 1.66 -6.95
N ASP A 237 19.28 0.35 -7.10
CA ASP A 237 20.25 -0.28 -8.01
C ASP A 237 19.57 -0.59 -9.34
N PHE A 238 19.60 0.36 -10.28
CA PHE A 238 19.01 0.15 -11.60
C PHE A 238 19.84 -0.77 -12.51
N ALA A 239 21.12 -0.99 -12.20
CA ALA A 239 22.01 -1.80 -13.03
C ALA A 239 21.89 -3.30 -12.71
N GLY A 240 21.74 -3.67 -11.44
CA GLY A 240 21.70 -5.07 -10.99
C GLY A 240 20.57 -5.40 -10.01
N GLY A 241 19.75 -4.43 -9.64
CA GLY A 241 18.69 -4.57 -8.63
C GLY A 241 17.27 -4.69 -9.20
N MET A 242 17.09 -4.68 -10.52
CA MET A 242 15.78 -4.83 -11.15
C MET A 242 15.27 -6.27 -10.98
N LEU A 243 14.17 -6.46 -10.24
CA LEU A 243 13.66 -7.78 -9.87
C LEU A 243 12.53 -8.28 -10.75
N GLU A 244 11.54 -7.42 -10.96
CA GLU A 244 10.31 -7.79 -11.65
C GLU A 244 9.60 -6.55 -12.21
N VAL A 245 8.85 -6.78 -13.29
CA VAL A 245 8.03 -5.77 -13.95
C VAL A 245 6.62 -6.33 -14.08
N ASP A 246 5.63 -5.60 -13.57
CA ASP A 246 4.20 -5.87 -13.82
C ASP A 246 3.60 -4.74 -14.65
N SER A 247 2.51 -5.03 -15.36
CA SER A 247 1.83 -4.07 -16.22
C SER A 247 0.34 -4.01 -15.93
N ILE A 248 -0.17 -2.80 -15.72
CA ILE A 248 -1.60 -2.53 -15.54
C ILE A 248 -2.04 -1.44 -16.51
N ALA A 249 -3.34 -1.19 -16.60
CA ALA A 249 -3.87 -0.05 -17.34
C ALA A 249 -4.61 0.89 -16.39
N SER A 250 -4.51 2.20 -16.63
CA SER A 250 -5.29 3.21 -15.96
C SER A 250 -5.73 4.29 -16.95
N ARG A 251 -7.00 4.64 -16.89
CA ARG A 251 -7.54 5.78 -17.64
C ARG A 251 -6.97 7.10 -17.14
N LEU A 252 -6.81 7.25 -15.81
CA LEU A 252 -6.26 8.47 -15.20
C LEU A 252 -4.86 8.79 -15.73
N TYR A 253 -4.05 7.75 -15.92
CA TYR A 253 -2.68 7.88 -16.42
C TYR A 253 -2.56 7.64 -17.93
N GLY A 254 -3.66 7.64 -18.67
CA GLY A 254 -3.62 7.61 -20.14
C GLY A 254 -3.20 6.29 -20.79
N GLY A 255 -3.28 5.14 -20.08
CA GLY A 255 -3.06 3.82 -20.70
C GLY A 255 -2.25 2.85 -19.85
N GLU A 256 -1.33 2.14 -20.51
CA GLU A 256 -0.48 1.13 -19.90
C GLU A 256 0.49 1.77 -18.90
N ILE A 257 0.61 1.15 -17.74
CA ILE A 257 1.51 1.50 -16.67
C ILE A 257 2.34 0.29 -16.34
N ARG A 258 3.65 0.47 -16.25
CA ARG A 258 4.60 -0.55 -15.83
C ARG A 258 5.09 -0.25 -14.41
N LYS A 259 5.08 -1.26 -13.55
CA LYS A 259 5.59 -1.19 -12.17
C LYS A 259 6.87 -1.99 -12.07
N PHE A 260 7.92 -1.38 -11.58
CA PHE A 260 9.25 -1.95 -11.50
C PHE A 260 9.64 -2.08 -10.05
N ARG A 261 9.97 -3.31 -9.63
CA ARG A 261 10.50 -3.53 -8.29
C ARG A 261 12.02 -3.56 -8.35
N VAL A 262 12.66 -2.68 -7.58
CA VAL A 262 14.11 -2.43 -7.65
C VAL A 262 14.69 -2.54 -6.25
N LEU A 263 15.74 -3.35 -6.07
CA LEU A 263 16.46 -3.39 -4.80
C LEU A 263 17.28 -2.12 -4.58
N SER A 264 17.54 -1.78 -3.31
CA SER A 264 18.62 -0.85 -3.01
C SER A 264 19.99 -1.48 -3.30
N ALA A 265 21.02 -0.64 -3.50
CA ALA A 265 22.40 -1.09 -3.74
C ALA A 265 22.95 -2.03 -2.64
N ASN A 266 22.56 -1.80 -1.38
CA ASN A 266 22.93 -2.67 -0.25
C ASN A 266 21.98 -3.87 -0.05
N ARG A 267 20.95 -4.01 -0.90
CA ARG A 267 19.94 -5.07 -0.88
C ARG A 267 19.22 -5.23 0.46
N ARG A 268 19.03 -4.14 1.21
CA ARG A 268 18.32 -4.15 2.51
C ARG A 268 16.86 -3.75 2.41
N ILE A 269 16.50 -3.05 1.34
CA ILE A 269 15.14 -2.61 1.06
C ILE A 269 14.82 -2.84 -0.42
N GLN A 270 13.58 -2.59 -0.76
CA GLN A 270 13.09 -2.56 -2.12
C GLN A 270 12.30 -1.28 -2.37
N TRP A 271 12.46 -0.75 -3.56
CA TRP A 271 11.72 0.35 -4.16
C TRP A 271 10.71 -0.20 -5.14
N GLN A 272 9.62 0.54 -5.34
CA GLN A 272 8.75 0.33 -6.48
C GLN A 272 8.65 1.64 -7.28
N PHE A 273 9.07 1.57 -8.53
CA PHE A 273 8.94 2.65 -9.48
C PHE A 273 7.73 2.37 -10.36
N VAL A 274 7.02 3.42 -10.76
CA VAL A 274 5.90 3.32 -11.67
C VAL A 274 6.17 4.19 -12.88
N ALA A 275 5.95 3.65 -14.07
CA ALA A 275 6.07 4.36 -15.33
C ALA A 275 4.73 4.28 -16.08
N ALA A 276 4.04 5.41 -16.14
CA ALA A 276 2.92 5.67 -17.03
C ALA A 276 3.43 6.22 -18.37
N PRO A 277 2.58 6.44 -19.38
CA PRO A 277 2.98 7.02 -20.66
C PRO A 277 3.60 8.42 -20.55
N ARG A 278 3.16 9.25 -19.58
CA ARG A 278 3.65 10.61 -19.38
C ARG A 278 4.51 10.76 -18.12
N GLN A 279 4.10 10.11 -17.03
CA GLN A 279 4.71 10.27 -15.71
C GLN A 279 5.53 9.07 -15.27
N VAL A 280 6.58 9.33 -14.49
CA VAL A 280 7.25 8.33 -13.65
C VAL A 280 7.23 8.80 -12.21
N TRP A 281 7.07 7.89 -11.25
CA TRP A 281 7.14 8.22 -9.83
C TRP A 281 7.60 7.03 -8.99
N ILE A 282 7.84 7.29 -7.70
CA ILE A 282 8.34 6.32 -6.73
C ILE A 282 7.25 6.08 -5.68
N VAL A 283 7.08 4.81 -5.30
CA VAL A 283 6.23 4.40 -4.19
C VAL A 283 7.10 4.26 -2.95
N PRO A 284 6.59 4.60 -1.74
CA PRO A 284 7.36 4.50 -0.51
C PRO A 284 8.03 3.13 -0.33
N PRO A 285 9.33 3.07 -0.01
CA PRO A 285 10.11 1.85 0.00
C PRO A 285 9.65 0.88 1.10
N GLN A 286 9.93 -0.40 0.89
CA GLN A 286 9.60 -1.45 1.85
C GLN A 286 10.85 -2.19 2.33
N ALA A 287 10.83 -2.59 3.60
CA ALA A 287 11.82 -3.51 4.15
C ALA A 287 11.64 -4.91 3.52
N LEU A 288 12.72 -5.69 3.50
CA LEU A 288 12.72 -7.09 3.05
C LEU A 288 12.36 -8.08 4.17
N THR A 289 11.85 -7.61 5.32
CA THR A 289 11.65 -8.41 6.54
C THR A 289 10.44 -9.32 6.45
N THR A 290 10.61 -10.63 6.57
CA THR A 290 9.60 -11.65 6.24
C THR A 290 8.35 -11.66 7.12
N GLU A 291 8.36 -10.98 8.27
CA GLU A 291 7.22 -10.90 9.16
C GLU A 291 6.16 -9.92 8.62
N LEU A 292 4.92 -10.41 8.52
CA LEU A 292 3.75 -9.61 8.17
C LEU A 292 2.76 -9.60 9.34
N SER A 293 2.06 -8.47 9.50
CA SER A 293 1.01 -8.34 10.52
C SER A 293 -0.27 -9.08 10.12
N SER A 294 -1.26 -9.09 11.02
CA SER A 294 -2.62 -9.58 10.71
C SER A 294 -3.34 -8.78 9.60
N PHE A 295 -2.78 -7.63 9.19
CA PHE A 295 -3.26 -6.84 8.06
C PHE A 295 -2.57 -7.23 6.75
N GLY A 296 -1.60 -8.14 6.78
CA GLY A 296 -0.83 -8.54 5.60
C GLY A 296 0.28 -7.56 5.21
N VAL A 297 0.48 -6.48 5.98
CA VAL A 297 1.50 -5.45 5.74
C VAL A 297 2.76 -5.72 6.56
N ARG A 298 3.90 -5.18 6.09
CA ARG A 298 5.18 -5.22 6.81
C ARG A 298 5.06 -4.56 8.18
N THR A 299 5.81 -5.06 9.16
CA THR A 299 5.86 -4.48 10.52
C THR A 299 7.01 -3.50 10.72
N ILE A 300 7.97 -3.46 9.79
CA ILE A 300 9.14 -2.60 9.81
C ILE A 300 9.04 -1.54 8.71
N ASP A 301 9.27 -0.29 9.11
CA ASP A 301 9.23 0.86 8.22
C ASP A 301 10.59 1.20 7.62
N VAL A 302 10.51 1.89 6.49
CA VAL A 302 11.65 2.51 5.83
C VAL A 302 11.37 4.01 5.77
N ASN A 303 12.02 4.76 6.64
CA ASN A 303 11.80 6.20 6.76
C ASN A 303 12.46 6.93 5.57
N ALA A 304 11.71 7.81 4.93
CA ALA A 304 12.18 8.69 3.85
C ALA A 304 11.26 9.91 3.76
N ASP A 305 11.75 11.00 3.17
CA ASP A 305 10.91 12.20 2.93
C ASP A 305 9.73 11.88 2.01
N GLU A 306 8.54 12.36 2.39
CA GLU A 306 7.28 12.10 1.67
C GLU A 306 7.24 12.74 0.29
N ASP A 307 7.85 13.90 0.11
CA ASP A 307 7.92 14.60 -1.18
C ASP A 307 8.61 13.74 -2.26
N LEU A 308 9.33 12.67 -1.89
CA LEU A 308 9.88 11.70 -2.84
C LEU A 308 8.79 10.83 -3.51
N PHE A 309 7.62 10.72 -2.89
CA PHE A 309 6.58 9.73 -3.20
C PHE A 309 5.29 10.33 -3.76
N VAL A 310 5.35 11.57 -4.24
CA VAL A 310 4.23 12.21 -4.94
C VAL A 310 3.87 11.36 -6.17
N PRO A 311 2.63 10.87 -6.31
CA PRO A 311 2.22 10.14 -7.51
C PRO A 311 2.10 11.08 -8.71
N GLY A 312 2.01 10.51 -9.93
CA GLY A 312 1.93 11.32 -11.15
C GLY A 312 0.77 12.32 -11.20
N TYR A 313 -0.33 12.03 -10.50
CA TYR A 313 -1.44 12.96 -10.27
C TYR A 313 -1.79 12.99 -8.80
N GLU A 314 -1.88 14.19 -8.22
CA GLU A 314 -2.28 14.34 -6.83
C GLU A 314 -3.33 15.42 -6.61
N TYR A 315 -4.05 15.35 -5.49
CA TYR A 315 -5.09 16.30 -5.12
C TYR A 315 -4.59 17.75 -5.18
N HIS A 316 -5.35 18.55 -5.91
CA HIS A 316 -5.10 19.97 -6.14
C HIS A 316 -6.44 20.65 -6.44
N PHE A 317 -7.06 21.25 -5.42
CA PHE A 317 -8.40 21.83 -5.52
C PHE A 317 -8.58 23.02 -4.56
N MET A 318 -9.57 23.87 -4.84
CA MET A 318 -9.95 24.94 -3.91
C MET A 318 -10.74 24.34 -2.75
N ASP A 319 -10.21 24.42 -1.54
CA ASP A 319 -10.90 23.98 -0.34
C ASP A 319 -11.90 25.05 0.11
N GLU A 320 -13.17 24.82 -0.24
CA GLU A 320 -14.29 25.70 0.15
C GLU A 320 -14.64 25.60 1.64
N ALA A 321 -14.04 24.67 2.40
CA ALA A 321 -14.23 24.59 3.84
C ALA A 321 -13.38 25.61 4.62
N GLU A 322 -12.36 26.19 4.01
CA GLU A 322 -11.59 27.32 4.57
C GLU A 322 -12.28 28.66 4.27
N ASP A 323 -12.12 29.64 5.17
CA ASP A 323 -12.62 31.02 4.99
C ASP A 323 -11.49 32.05 5.12
N PRO A 324 -11.04 32.69 4.03
CA PRO A 324 -11.51 32.50 2.64
C PRO A 324 -11.08 31.13 2.07
N PRO A 325 -11.76 30.62 1.02
CA PRO A 325 -11.36 29.38 0.35
C PRO A 325 -9.89 29.42 -0.06
N ALA A 326 -9.17 28.36 0.26
CA ALA A 326 -7.73 28.26 0.02
C ALA A 326 -7.39 27.11 -0.92
N LEU A 327 -6.33 27.28 -1.70
CA LEU A 327 -5.87 26.22 -2.59
C LEU A 327 -5.21 25.10 -1.76
N TYR A 328 -5.86 23.94 -1.72
CA TYR A 328 -5.27 22.72 -1.17
C TYR A 328 -4.46 22.00 -2.25
N SER A 329 -3.21 21.66 -1.94
CA SER A 329 -2.32 20.93 -2.84
C SER A 329 -1.42 20.00 -2.04
N GLN A 330 -1.40 18.73 -2.45
CA GLN A 330 -0.41 17.76 -1.94
C GLN A 330 0.85 17.69 -2.83
N ILE A 331 0.89 18.48 -3.91
CA ILE A 331 2.08 18.68 -4.74
C ILE A 331 2.91 19.80 -4.11
N PRO A 332 4.25 19.65 -3.99
CA PRO A 332 5.12 20.70 -3.47
C PRO A 332 4.87 22.08 -4.11
N PRO A 333 4.93 23.18 -3.33
CA PRO A 333 4.55 24.51 -3.80
C PRO A 333 5.26 24.94 -5.08
N GLY A 334 4.50 25.41 -6.07
CA GLY A 334 5.03 25.86 -7.36
C GLY A 334 5.29 24.76 -8.40
N PHE A 335 4.91 23.51 -8.10
CA PHE A 335 5.11 22.37 -9.01
C PHE A 335 3.82 21.71 -9.52
N ALA A 336 2.64 22.20 -9.11
CA ALA A 336 1.38 21.73 -9.69
C ALA A 336 1.31 22.08 -11.18
N GLY A 337 1.13 21.08 -12.03
CA GLY A 337 0.96 21.21 -13.47
C GLY A 337 -0.50 21.33 -13.87
N GLU A 338 -0.82 20.85 -15.07
CA GLU A 338 -2.18 20.89 -15.63
C GLU A 338 -3.15 20.05 -14.80
N ILE A 339 -4.40 20.51 -14.70
CA ILE A 339 -5.50 19.74 -14.11
C ILE A 339 -5.79 18.51 -14.97
N SER A 340 -6.03 17.36 -14.33
CA SER A 340 -6.39 16.13 -15.02
C SER A 340 -7.74 16.26 -15.74
N GLU A 341 -7.75 15.92 -17.02
CA GLU A 341 -8.99 15.84 -17.82
C GLU A 341 -9.96 14.74 -17.33
N VAL A 342 -9.46 13.78 -16.54
CA VAL A 342 -10.23 12.64 -16.04
C VAL A 342 -10.79 12.89 -14.64
N ASP A 343 -10.04 13.63 -13.82
CA ASP A 343 -10.39 13.93 -12.43
C ASP A 343 -10.01 15.39 -12.10
N PRO A 344 -10.96 16.33 -12.14
CA PRO A 344 -10.66 17.75 -11.99
C PRO A 344 -10.18 18.14 -10.59
N ALA A 345 -10.26 17.23 -9.60
CA ALA A 345 -9.70 17.44 -8.26
C ALA A 345 -8.19 17.12 -8.19
N ARG A 346 -7.56 16.74 -9.29
CA ARG A 346 -6.14 16.35 -9.35
C ARG A 346 -5.35 17.16 -10.38
N ALA A 347 -4.11 17.50 -10.05
CA ALA A 347 -3.16 18.13 -10.96
C ALA A 347 -1.96 17.21 -11.28
N ASP A 348 -1.34 17.42 -12.44
CA ASP A 348 -0.13 16.73 -12.88
C ASP A 348 1.07 17.11 -12.00
N ALA A 349 1.72 16.12 -11.38
CA ALA A 349 2.90 16.33 -10.55
C ALA A 349 4.21 16.23 -11.34
N SER A 350 4.16 16.02 -12.66
CA SER A 350 5.35 15.93 -13.53
C SER A 350 6.38 17.06 -13.33
N PRO A 351 6.01 18.34 -13.11
CA PRO A 351 7.00 19.40 -12.89
C PRO A 351 7.91 19.16 -11.68
N TRP A 352 7.40 18.51 -10.63
CA TRP A 352 8.20 18.05 -9.48
C TRP A 352 9.00 16.80 -9.85
N LEU A 353 8.31 15.78 -10.36
CA LEU A 353 8.86 14.44 -10.57
C LEU A 353 10.02 14.42 -11.56
N GLU A 354 9.91 15.18 -12.65
CA GLU A 354 10.94 15.25 -13.69
C GLU A 354 12.20 15.99 -13.24
N ARG A 355 12.16 16.64 -12.07
CA ARG A 355 13.33 17.24 -11.44
C ARG A 355 14.04 16.33 -10.44
N LEU A 356 13.42 15.23 -10.01
CA LEU A 356 14.05 14.27 -9.12
C LEU A 356 15.19 13.53 -9.86
N PRO A 357 16.46 13.62 -9.40
CA PRO A 357 17.59 12.99 -10.10
C PRO A 357 17.42 11.48 -10.29
N VAL A 358 16.84 10.81 -9.30
CA VAL A 358 16.58 9.37 -9.30
C VAL A 358 15.55 8.95 -10.36
N LEU A 359 14.55 9.78 -10.66
CA LEU A 359 13.55 9.48 -11.68
C LEU A 359 14.11 9.71 -13.09
N ARG A 360 14.97 10.73 -13.27
CA ARG A 360 15.74 10.92 -14.51
C ARG A 360 16.64 9.71 -14.79
N GLU A 361 17.30 9.18 -13.77
CA GLU A 361 18.13 7.98 -13.88
C GLU A 361 17.31 6.74 -14.20
N PHE A 362 16.19 6.53 -13.49
CA PHE A 362 15.26 5.45 -13.76
C PHE A 362 14.75 5.46 -15.20
N ARG A 363 14.31 6.62 -15.71
CA ARG A 363 13.87 6.80 -17.11
C ARG A 363 14.92 6.33 -18.10
N ARG A 364 16.18 6.72 -17.91
CA ARG A 364 17.30 6.26 -18.75
C ARG A 364 17.47 4.75 -18.67
N ALA A 365 17.42 4.17 -17.47
CA ALA A 365 17.61 2.74 -17.26
C ALA A 365 16.54 1.88 -17.97
N ILE A 366 15.30 2.35 -18.06
CA ILE A 366 14.19 1.61 -18.70
C ILE A 366 13.88 2.07 -20.13
N GLY A 367 14.71 2.95 -20.71
CA GLY A 367 14.51 3.50 -22.06
C GLY A 367 13.19 4.26 -22.23
N HIS A 368 12.69 4.90 -21.17
CA HIS A 368 11.40 5.59 -21.20
C HIS A 368 11.57 7.02 -21.80
N PRO A 369 10.79 7.37 -22.85
CA PRO A 369 10.97 8.62 -23.58
C PRO A 369 10.76 9.82 -22.70
N ALA A 370 11.60 10.85 -22.83
CA ALA A 370 11.44 12.12 -22.10
C ALA A 370 10.02 12.69 -22.25
N PRO A 371 9.49 13.39 -21.24
CA PRO A 371 8.20 14.05 -21.37
C PRO A 371 8.22 14.98 -22.59
N ARG A 372 7.14 14.98 -23.38
CA ARG A 372 6.97 16.00 -24.41
C ARG A 372 6.81 17.35 -23.69
N LYS A 373 7.61 18.34 -24.13
CA LYS A 373 7.57 19.71 -23.60
C LYS A 373 6.26 20.40 -23.90
#